data_AF-D3B8M2-F1
#
_entry.id   AF-D3B8M2-F1
#
_cell.length_a   1.000
_cell.length_b   1.000
_cell.length_c   1.000
_cell.angle_alpha   90.00
_cell.angle_beta   90.00
_cell.angle_gamma   90.00
#
_symmetry.space_group_name_H-M   'P 1'
#
loop_
_entity.id
_entity.type
_entity.pdbx_description
1 polymer ?
#
loop_
_entity_poly.entity_id
_entity_poly.type
_entity_poly.pdbx_seq_one_letter_code
_entity_poly.pdbx_strand_id
1 'polypeptide(L)'
;MNINIIQLDIFKGSLYSVSYDQNKLFQFDLTNRTITDHQIDISPWSACHDNNGNFFILDSTNKRFIKYNVETKQIINLNAIPLTNLQFSNLIEWCASTSITIPISIQPSLDNITSGNVPCPDTTKLVCTVGNGTGSNLPVLLVYINGVTNPASDKLFFSYQAPTVKDVGINENNLTINGTNFNYPLSVVATINSTMITCTNPFWEHHMVLN
;
A
#
# COMPACT_ATOMS: atom_id res chain seq x y z
N MET A 1 -21.22 -12.56 11.28
CA MET A 1 -20.90 -13.17 9.98
C MET A 1 -19.41 -12.96 9.76
N ASN A 2 -18.63 -14.02 9.59
CA ASN A 2 -17.20 -13.89 9.31
C ASN A 2 -17.03 -13.74 7.80
N ILE A 3 -16.22 -12.77 7.38
CA ILE A 3 -15.92 -12.53 5.97
C ILE A 3 -14.43 -12.80 5.79
N ASN A 4 -14.10 -13.81 5.00
CA ASN A 4 -12.73 -14.10 4.62
C ASN A 4 -12.36 -13.19 3.44
N ILE A 5 -11.37 -12.32 3.65
CA ILE A 5 -10.92 -11.34 2.65
C ILE A 5 -9.54 -11.73 2.13
N ILE A 6 -9.32 -11.57 0.82
CA ILE A 6 -8.03 -11.89 0.19
C ILE A 6 -7.22 -10.64 -0.09
N GLN A 7 -7.89 -9.55 -0.48
CA GLN A 7 -7.26 -8.30 -0.89
C GLN A 7 -8.04 -7.12 -0.34
N LEU A 8 -7.32 -6.05 -0.05
CA LEU A 8 -7.84 -4.75 0.38
C LEU A 8 -7.25 -3.66 -0.53
N ASP A 9 -8.07 -2.70 -0.96
CA ASP A 9 -7.65 -1.59 -1.81
C ASP A 9 -8.50 -0.33 -1.56
N ILE A 10 -7.99 0.86 -1.85
CA ILE A 10 -8.71 2.13 -1.79
C ILE A 10 -8.76 2.78 -3.18
N PHE A 11 -9.97 3.02 -3.66
CA PHE A 11 -10.21 3.70 -4.93
C PHE A 11 -11.34 4.73 -4.80
N LYS A 12 -11.07 5.98 -5.21
CA LYS A 12 -12.02 7.12 -5.19
C LYS A 12 -12.82 7.27 -3.87
N GLY A 13 -12.13 7.17 -2.73
CA GLY A 13 -12.76 7.36 -1.41
C GLY A 13 -13.60 6.17 -0.94
N SER A 14 -13.49 5.02 -1.59
CA SER A 14 -14.06 3.76 -1.12
C SER A 14 -12.96 2.72 -0.87
N LEU A 15 -13.16 1.90 0.15
CA LEU A 15 -12.36 0.72 0.44
C LEU A 15 -13.01 -0.48 -0.25
N TYR A 16 -12.25 -1.24 -1.03
CA TYR A 16 -12.72 -2.42 -1.73
C TYR A 16 -12.06 -3.67 -1.16
N SER A 17 -12.82 -4.75 -1.09
CA SER A 17 -12.31 -6.04 -0.67
C SER A 17 -12.92 -7.19 -1.44
N VAL A 18 -12.09 -8.16 -1.81
CA VAL A 18 -12.51 -9.38 -2.52
C VAL A 18 -12.70 -10.50 -1.52
N SER A 19 -13.92 -11.07 -1.48
CA SER A 19 -14.28 -12.18 -0.60
C SER A 19 -13.80 -13.51 -1.14
N TYR A 20 -13.16 -14.31 -0.31
CA TYR A 20 -12.69 -15.65 -0.66
C TYR A 20 -13.83 -16.65 -0.96
N ASP A 21 -14.91 -16.59 -0.20
CA ASP A 21 -15.93 -17.63 -0.14
C ASP A 21 -17.33 -17.19 -0.57
N GLN A 22 -17.56 -15.89 -0.76
CA GLN A 22 -18.90 -15.38 -1.06
C GLN A 22 -19.13 -14.99 -2.52
N ASN A 23 -18.12 -15.14 -3.39
CA ASN A 23 -18.19 -14.70 -4.80
C ASN A 23 -18.67 -13.22 -4.90
N LYS A 24 -18.12 -12.38 -4.01
CA LYS A 24 -18.50 -10.98 -3.84
C LYS A 24 -17.27 -10.09 -3.71
N LEU A 25 -17.43 -8.87 -4.20
CA LEU A 25 -16.52 -7.76 -3.93
C LEU A 25 -17.29 -6.74 -3.09
N PHE A 26 -16.79 -6.47 -1.89
CA PHE A 26 -17.36 -5.50 -0.98
C PHE A 26 -16.78 -4.13 -1.27
N GLN A 27 -17.65 -3.13 -1.35
CA GLN A 27 -17.29 -1.73 -1.36
C GLN A 27 -17.75 -1.10 -0.06
N PHE A 28 -16.84 -0.52 0.70
CA PHE A 28 -17.13 0.31 1.85
C PHE A 28 -16.84 1.77 1.49
N ASP A 29 -17.91 2.55 1.32
CA ASP A 29 -17.83 3.98 1.08
C ASP A 29 -17.34 4.68 2.36
N LEU A 30 -16.16 5.31 2.32
CA LEU A 30 -15.56 5.93 3.51
C LEU A 30 -16.26 7.21 3.93
N THR A 31 -17.00 7.85 3.02
CA THR A 31 -17.73 9.11 3.27
C THR A 31 -19.08 8.80 3.89
N ASN A 32 -19.86 7.93 3.25
CA ASN A 32 -21.20 7.58 3.68
C ASN A 32 -21.23 6.47 4.73
N ARG A 33 -20.09 5.77 4.95
CA ARG A 33 -19.95 4.60 5.83
C ARG A 33 -20.92 3.47 5.48
N THR A 34 -21.22 3.32 4.20
CA THR A 34 -22.14 2.30 3.68
C THR A 34 -21.37 1.16 3.00
N ILE A 35 -21.84 -0.07 3.20
CA ILE A 35 -21.32 -1.25 2.50
C ILE A 35 -22.23 -1.55 1.31
N THR A 36 -21.65 -1.74 0.14
CA THR A 36 -22.32 -2.21 -1.07
C THR A 36 -21.65 -3.49 -1.54
N ASP A 37 -22.46 -4.51 -1.82
CA ASP A 37 -21.97 -5.77 -2.36
C ASP A 37 -22.02 -5.73 -3.90
N HIS A 38 -20.92 -6.12 -4.53
CA HIS A 38 -20.87 -6.37 -5.97
C HIS A 38 -20.77 -7.88 -6.18
N GLN A 39 -21.79 -8.47 -6.81
CA GLN A 39 -21.75 -9.89 -7.16
C GLN A 39 -20.72 -10.09 -8.27
N ILE A 40 -19.71 -10.90 -8.00
CA ILE A 40 -18.71 -11.30 -8.99
C ILE A 40 -18.72 -12.82 -9.03
N ASP A 41 -19.25 -13.41 -10.10
CA ASP A 41 -19.37 -14.86 -10.26
C ASP A 41 -18.01 -15.55 -10.50
N ILE A 42 -17.14 -15.48 -9.48
CA ILE A 42 -15.74 -15.90 -9.45
C ILE A 42 -15.44 -16.42 -8.04
N SER A 43 -14.67 -17.50 -7.93
CA SER A 43 -14.08 -17.97 -6.67
C SER A 43 -12.61 -17.54 -6.59
N PRO A 44 -12.32 -16.38 -5.98
CA PRO A 44 -11.00 -15.77 -6.03
C PRO A 44 -10.00 -16.58 -5.20
N TRP A 45 -8.86 -16.91 -5.79
CA TRP A 45 -7.71 -17.46 -5.07
C TRP A 45 -6.79 -16.34 -4.57
N SER A 46 -6.60 -15.36 -5.43
CA SER A 46 -5.76 -14.19 -5.23
C SER A 46 -6.27 -13.05 -6.11
N ALA A 47 -5.98 -11.82 -5.69
CA ALA A 47 -6.43 -10.63 -6.38
C ALA A 47 -5.40 -9.51 -6.23
N CYS A 48 -5.35 -8.62 -7.20
CA CYS A 48 -4.70 -7.32 -7.09
C CYS A 48 -5.43 -6.28 -7.92
N HIS A 49 -4.94 -5.05 -7.88
CA HIS A 49 -5.61 -3.95 -8.55
C HIS A 49 -4.61 -3.00 -9.20
N ASP A 50 -5.11 -2.17 -10.11
CA ASP A 50 -4.40 -1.00 -10.61
C ASP A 50 -5.02 0.30 -10.07
N ASN A 51 -4.36 1.42 -10.36
CA ASN A 51 -4.83 2.76 -9.95
C ASN A 51 -6.05 3.25 -10.75
N ASN A 52 -6.57 2.46 -11.69
CA ASN A 52 -7.71 2.79 -12.54
C ASN A 52 -8.96 1.98 -12.17
N GLY A 53 -8.98 1.38 -10.97
CA GLY A 53 -10.12 0.64 -10.44
C GLY A 53 -10.31 -0.73 -11.11
N ASN A 54 -9.29 -1.28 -11.76
CA ASN A 54 -9.33 -2.64 -12.28
C ASN A 54 -8.75 -3.61 -11.26
N PHE A 55 -9.50 -4.67 -10.96
CA PHE A 55 -9.10 -5.82 -10.17
C PHE A 55 -8.73 -6.96 -11.10
N PHE A 56 -7.56 -7.54 -10.89
CA PHE A 56 -7.08 -8.73 -11.59
C PHE A 56 -7.19 -9.89 -10.62
N ILE A 57 -8.04 -10.86 -10.93
CA ILE A 57 -8.41 -11.94 -10.01
C ILE A 57 -8.15 -13.28 -10.68
N LEU A 58 -7.55 -14.22 -9.95
CA LEU A 58 -7.45 -15.61 -10.36
C LEU A 58 -8.65 -16.39 -9.85
N ASP A 59 -9.45 -16.88 -10.78
CA ASP A 59 -10.60 -17.72 -10.51
C ASP A 59 -10.14 -19.18 -10.36
N SER A 60 -10.12 -19.65 -9.11
CA SER A 60 -9.70 -21.02 -8.77
C SER A 60 -10.66 -22.09 -9.29
N THR A 61 -11.94 -21.77 -9.43
CA THR A 61 -12.98 -22.71 -9.85
C THR A 61 -12.94 -22.88 -11.36
N ASN A 62 -12.97 -21.77 -12.10
CA ASN A 62 -13.01 -21.79 -13.56
C ASN A 62 -11.63 -21.78 -14.23
N LYS A 63 -10.54 -21.77 -13.44
CA LYS A 63 -9.14 -21.77 -13.91
C LYS A 63 -8.83 -20.65 -14.92
N ARG A 64 -9.35 -19.45 -14.67
CA ARG A 64 -9.20 -18.28 -15.54
C ARG A 64 -8.66 -17.07 -14.80
N PHE A 65 -8.00 -16.19 -15.54
CA PHE A 65 -7.69 -14.84 -15.09
C PHE A 65 -8.80 -13.91 -15.55
N ILE A 66 -9.28 -13.07 -14.65
CA ILE A 66 -10.30 -12.07 -14.96
C ILE A 66 -9.82 -10.69 -14.59
N LYS A 67 -10.31 -9.70 -15.34
CA LYS A 67 -10.22 -8.28 -15.03
C LYS A 67 -11.62 -7.78 -14.69
N TYR A 68 -11.83 -7.30 -13.47
CA TYR A 68 -13.07 -6.67 -13.03
C TYR A 68 -12.85 -5.18 -12.79
N ASN A 69 -13.60 -4.31 -13.47
CA ASN A 69 -13.50 -2.87 -13.23
C ASN A 69 -14.62 -2.40 -12.30
N VAL A 70 -14.29 -1.79 -11.15
CA VAL A 70 -15.29 -1.42 -10.13
C VAL A 70 -16.27 -0.32 -10.58
N GLU A 71 -15.87 0.55 -11.50
CA GLU A 71 -16.72 1.65 -11.97
C GLU A 71 -17.73 1.17 -13.02
N THR A 72 -17.23 0.49 -14.04
CA THR A 72 -18.03 -0.01 -15.16
C THR A 72 -18.72 -1.33 -14.84
N LYS A 73 -18.32 -1.99 -13.75
CA LYS A 73 -18.77 -3.33 -13.33
C LYS A 73 -18.58 -4.39 -14.41
N GLN A 74 -17.66 -4.16 -15.34
CA GLN A 74 -17.36 -5.09 -16.43
C GLN A 74 -16.38 -6.16 -15.97
N ILE A 75 -16.69 -7.40 -16.34
CA ILE A 75 -15.79 -8.56 -16.21
C ILE A 75 -15.24 -8.89 -17.59
N ILE A 76 -13.92 -8.91 -17.72
CA ILE A 76 -13.22 -9.31 -18.93
C ILE A 76 -12.43 -10.57 -18.61
N ASN A 77 -12.70 -11.66 -19.32
CA ASN A 77 -11.86 -12.85 -19.26
C ASN A 77 -10.54 -12.53 -19.96
N LEU A 78 -9.44 -12.61 -19.22
CA LEU A 78 -8.12 -12.50 -19.79
C LEU A 78 -7.73 -13.89 -20.30
N ASN A 79 -7.46 -13.99 -21.59
CA ASN A 79 -6.92 -15.20 -22.19
C ASN A 79 -5.50 -15.40 -21.66
N ALA A 80 -5.37 -16.11 -20.54
CA ALA A 80 -4.08 -16.60 -20.09
C ALA A 80 -3.66 -17.74 -21.03
N ILE A 81 -2.41 -17.71 -21.49
CA ILE A 81 -1.80 -18.88 -22.12
C ILE A 81 -1.92 -20.01 -21.09
N PRO A 82 -2.54 -21.16 -21.43
CA PRO A 82 -2.76 -22.24 -20.48
C PRO A 82 -1.43 -22.64 -19.86
N LEU A 83 -1.27 -22.30 -18.58
CA LEU A 83 -0.09 -22.66 -17.81
C LEU A 83 -0.19 -24.16 -17.54
N THR A 84 0.67 -24.93 -18.18
CA THR A 84 0.76 -26.38 -17.98
C THR A 84 1.19 -26.66 -16.53
N ASN A 85 0.36 -27.41 -15.80
CA ASN A 85 0.65 -28.08 -14.53
C ASN A 85 1.41 -27.25 -13.46
N LEU A 86 0.63 -26.70 -12.50
CA LEU A 86 1.07 -26.22 -11.17
C LEU A 86 1.73 -24.83 -11.06
N GLN A 87 1.89 -24.05 -12.13
CA GLN A 87 2.48 -22.70 -12.03
C GLN A 87 1.53 -21.60 -11.49
N PHE A 88 0.28 -21.93 -11.12
CA PHE A 88 -0.68 -20.93 -10.65
C PHE A 88 -0.31 -20.28 -9.30
N SER A 89 0.45 -20.96 -8.44
CA SER A 89 0.80 -20.41 -7.12
C SER A 89 1.76 -19.22 -7.19
N ASN A 90 2.67 -19.21 -8.17
CA ASN A 90 3.79 -18.27 -8.19
C ASN A 90 3.49 -16.99 -8.99
N LEU A 91 2.43 -16.96 -9.80
CA LEU A 91 2.22 -15.89 -10.77
C LEU A 91 1.56 -14.63 -10.19
N ILE A 92 0.95 -14.70 -9.00
CA ILE A 92 0.21 -13.56 -8.41
C ILE A 92 0.86 -13.06 -7.12
N GLU A 93 1.89 -13.76 -6.64
CA GLU A 93 2.74 -13.27 -5.56
C GLU A 93 3.41 -11.92 -5.91
N TRP A 94 3.62 -11.65 -7.20
CA TRP A 94 4.12 -10.36 -7.69
C TRP A 94 3.18 -9.18 -7.45
N CYS A 95 1.91 -9.45 -7.20
CA CYS A 95 0.91 -8.44 -6.93
C CYS A 95 0.83 -8.05 -5.44
N ALA A 96 1.52 -8.77 -4.55
CA ALA A 96 1.56 -8.50 -3.11
C ALA A 96 2.67 -7.52 -2.67
N SER A 97 3.53 -7.04 -3.58
CA SER A 97 4.70 -6.21 -3.24
C SER A 97 4.54 -4.70 -3.50
N THR A 98 3.34 -4.22 -3.83
CA THR A 98 3.07 -2.77 -3.89
C THR A 98 2.00 -2.38 -2.89
N SER A 99 2.38 -2.29 -1.63
CA SER A 99 1.60 -1.57 -0.62
C SER A 99 1.41 -0.13 -1.09
N ILE A 100 0.22 0.19 -1.57
CA ILE A 100 -0.19 1.57 -1.83
C ILE A 100 -0.27 2.31 -0.50
N THR A 101 0.62 3.28 -0.35
CA THR A 101 0.48 4.32 0.67
C THR A 101 -0.67 5.22 0.22
N ILE A 102 -1.75 5.27 0.99
CA ILE A 102 -2.85 6.21 0.79
C ILE A 102 -2.27 7.62 1.02
N PRO A 103 -2.22 8.50 0.01
CA PRO A 103 -1.94 9.90 0.29
C PRO A 103 -3.18 10.49 0.94
N ILE A 104 -3.13 10.75 2.25
CA ILE A 104 -3.94 11.83 2.81
C ILE A 104 -3.38 13.11 2.18
N SER A 105 -4.17 13.71 1.31
CA SER A 105 -3.84 14.96 0.64
C SER A 105 -3.68 16.08 1.66
N ILE A 106 -2.44 16.51 1.87
CA ILE A 106 -2.15 17.90 2.18
C ILE A 106 -1.27 18.38 1.03
N GLN A 107 -1.81 19.27 0.19
CA GLN A 107 -1.03 19.90 -0.87
C GLN A 107 0.08 20.76 -0.25
N PRO A 108 1.35 20.56 -0.61
CA PRO A 108 2.30 21.65 -0.55
C PRO A 108 2.08 22.52 -1.77
N SER A 109 1.38 23.64 -1.58
CA SER A 109 1.72 24.84 -2.33
C SER A 109 2.70 25.61 -1.47
N LEU A 110 3.87 25.90 -2.05
CA LEU A 110 4.65 27.06 -1.68
C LEU A 110 3.68 28.25 -1.52
N ASP A 111 3.84 28.97 -0.41
CA ASP A 111 3.03 30.10 0.08
C ASP A 111 1.63 29.73 0.63
N ASN A 112 1.48 29.87 1.96
CA ASN A 112 0.27 29.66 2.80
C ASN A 112 -0.20 28.21 3.07
N ILE A 113 0.49 27.51 3.98
CA ILE A 113 -0.10 26.38 4.74
C ILE A 113 -0.70 26.91 6.04
N THR A 114 -2.02 26.88 6.16
CA THR A 114 -2.71 26.88 7.46
C THR A 114 -2.97 25.44 7.84
N SER A 115 -2.21 24.91 8.80
CA SER A 115 -2.56 23.64 9.43
C SER A 115 -3.87 23.84 10.20
N GLY A 116 -4.93 23.13 9.81
CA GLY A 116 -6.13 23.05 10.64
C GLY A 116 -5.75 22.61 12.05
N ASN A 117 -6.33 23.25 13.08
CA ASN A 117 -6.01 23.06 14.50
C ASN A 117 -5.77 21.58 14.85
N VAL A 118 -4.52 21.14 14.84
CA VAL A 118 -4.14 19.81 15.33
C VAL A 118 -4.02 19.96 16.85
N PRO A 119 -4.91 19.33 17.65
CA PRO A 119 -4.73 19.33 19.09
C PRO A 119 -3.42 18.62 19.40
N CYS A 120 -2.46 19.37 19.95
CA CYS A 120 -1.18 18.84 20.42
C CYS A 120 -1.35 18.47 21.90
N PRO A 121 -1.39 17.18 22.26
CA PRO A 121 -1.54 16.76 23.66
C PRO A 121 -0.26 16.96 24.49
N ASP A 122 0.88 17.21 23.84
CA ASP A 122 2.18 17.38 24.46
C ASP A 122 2.68 18.82 24.26
N THR A 123 3.04 19.50 25.35
CA THR A 123 3.56 20.88 25.35
C THR A 123 5.03 20.97 24.92
N THR A 124 5.71 19.83 24.79
CA THR A 124 7.13 19.76 24.47
C THR A 124 7.39 19.26 23.05
N LYS A 125 6.40 18.64 22.40
CA LYS A 125 6.57 18.01 21.10
C LYS A 125 5.39 18.30 20.16
N LEU A 126 5.72 18.86 19.00
CA LEU A 126 4.82 18.94 17.85
C LEU A 126 5.12 17.77 16.92
N VAL A 127 4.14 16.90 16.67
CA VAL A 127 4.26 15.80 15.70
C VAL A 127 3.42 16.15 14.49
N CYS A 128 4.07 16.30 13.33
CA CYS A 128 3.40 16.54 12.06
C CYS A 128 3.76 15.44 11.06
N THR A 129 2.80 15.11 10.19
CA THR A 129 3.05 14.27 9.02
C THR A 129 3.27 15.18 7.82
N VAL A 130 4.38 15.00 7.11
CA VAL A 130 4.68 15.74 5.89
C VAL A 130 4.12 14.98 4.69
N GLY A 131 3.49 15.69 3.75
CA GLY A 131 3.02 15.09 2.50
C GLY A 131 4.16 14.66 1.58
N ASN A 132 3.81 13.96 0.50
CA ASN A 132 4.76 13.59 -0.56
C ASN A 132 5.47 14.83 -1.11
N GLY A 133 6.77 14.73 -1.37
CA GLY A 133 7.56 15.83 -1.90
C GLY A 133 8.97 15.43 -2.33
N THR A 134 9.71 16.42 -2.84
CA THR A 134 11.09 16.29 -3.29
C THR A 134 11.88 17.53 -2.89
N GLY A 135 13.20 17.41 -2.79
CA GLY A 135 14.09 18.54 -2.54
C GLY A 135 14.88 18.42 -1.25
N SER A 136 15.94 19.21 -1.14
CA SER A 136 16.83 19.26 0.02
C SER A 136 16.87 20.67 0.62
N ASN A 137 17.20 20.74 1.91
CA ASN A 137 17.32 21.99 2.67
C ASN A 137 16.10 22.91 2.57
N LEU A 138 14.90 22.33 2.59
CA LEU A 138 13.65 23.05 2.63
C LEU A 138 13.49 23.71 4.01
N PRO A 139 13.27 25.03 4.08
CA PRO A 139 13.11 25.70 5.37
C PRO A 139 11.83 25.23 6.07
N VAL A 140 11.95 24.85 7.34
CA VAL A 140 10.80 24.56 8.19
C VAL A 140 10.33 25.87 8.81
N LEU A 141 9.18 26.35 8.37
CA LEU A 141 8.55 27.51 8.98
C LEU A 141 7.88 27.08 10.29
N LEU A 142 8.45 27.47 11.42
CA LEU A 142 7.82 27.26 12.72
C LEU A 142 6.60 28.18 12.84
N VAL A 143 5.41 27.58 12.87
CA VAL A 143 4.15 28.31 13.03
C VAL A 143 3.96 28.70 14.50
N TYR A 144 3.57 29.95 14.70
CA TYR A 144 3.46 30.62 16.00
C TYR A 144 2.28 30.14 16.83
N ILE A 145 2.47 30.00 18.14
CA ILE A 145 1.36 29.96 19.11
C ILE A 145 1.07 31.41 19.52
N ASN A 146 -0.15 31.89 19.25
CA ASN A 146 -0.63 33.23 19.65
C ASN A 146 0.12 34.44 19.06
N GLY A 147 0.71 34.31 17.86
CA GLY A 147 1.27 35.45 17.11
C GLY A 147 2.60 36.00 17.64
N VAL A 148 3.22 35.36 18.64
CA VAL A 148 4.56 35.72 19.11
C VAL A 148 5.60 34.96 18.29
N THR A 149 6.42 35.71 17.55
CA THR A 149 7.55 35.13 16.80
C THR A 149 8.75 34.96 17.71
N ASN A 150 9.42 33.80 17.70
CA ASN A 150 10.76 33.67 18.28
C ASN A 150 11.78 34.12 17.22
N PRO A 151 12.38 35.33 17.34
CA PRO A 151 13.34 35.83 16.35
C PRO A 151 14.70 35.12 16.40
N ALA A 152 14.91 34.21 17.34
CA ALA A 152 16.21 33.59 17.61
C ALA A 152 16.26 32.07 17.31
N SER A 153 15.20 31.46 16.76
CA SER A 153 15.28 30.03 16.45
C SER A 153 16.15 29.81 15.21
N ASP A 154 17.22 29.04 15.38
CA ASP A 154 18.02 28.49 14.29
C ASP A 154 17.12 28.01 13.15
N LYS A 155 17.48 28.36 11.92
CA LYS A 155 16.73 27.91 10.74
C LYS A 155 16.76 26.38 10.71
N LEU A 156 15.62 25.77 11.00
CA LEU A 156 15.43 24.34 10.82
C LEU A 156 15.24 24.06 9.33
N PHE A 157 15.92 23.05 8.83
CA PHE A 157 15.81 22.61 7.45
C PHE A 157 15.38 21.14 7.40
N PHE A 158 14.59 20.82 6.39
CA PHE A 158 14.09 19.48 6.11
C PHE A 158 14.52 19.05 4.70
N SER A 159 14.79 17.77 4.49
CA SER A 159 15.12 17.23 3.17
C SER A 159 14.33 15.97 2.90
N TYR A 160 13.74 15.86 1.72
CA TYR A 160 13.19 14.63 1.20
C TYR A 160 14.34 13.76 0.68
N GLN A 161 14.52 12.59 1.28
CA GLN A 161 15.45 11.57 0.79
C GLN A 161 14.67 10.36 0.33
N ALA A 162 14.46 10.24 -0.99
CA ALA A 162 13.83 9.06 -1.55
C ALA A 162 14.70 7.81 -1.31
N PRO A 163 14.10 6.67 -0.93
CA PRO A 163 14.83 5.41 -0.89
C PRO A 163 15.29 5.04 -2.29
N THR A 164 16.52 4.53 -2.41
CA THR A 164 17.02 3.98 -3.68
C THR A 164 17.30 2.51 -3.51
N VAL A 165 17.01 1.72 -4.54
CA VAL A 165 17.35 0.30 -4.59
C VAL A 165 18.59 0.13 -5.48
N LYS A 166 19.62 -0.49 -4.92
CA LYS A 166 20.87 -0.79 -5.61
C LYS A 166 20.87 -2.23 -6.14
N ASP A 167 20.44 -3.19 -5.33
CA ASP A 167 20.47 -4.61 -5.67
C ASP A 167 19.43 -5.40 -4.85
N VAL A 168 19.01 -6.55 -5.38
CA VAL A 168 18.08 -7.47 -4.72
C VAL A 168 18.71 -8.87 -4.71
N GLY A 169 19.04 -9.35 -3.52
CA GLY A 169 19.57 -10.69 -3.29
C GLY A 169 18.51 -11.60 -2.67
N ILE A 170 18.44 -12.83 -3.15
CA ILE A 170 17.61 -13.89 -2.56
C ILE A 170 18.55 -15.00 -2.10
N ASN A 171 18.39 -15.45 -0.86
CA ASN A 171 18.98 -16.70 -0.38
C ASN A 171 17.89 -17.65 0.12
N GLU A 172 18.31 -18.82 0.62
CA GLU A 172 17.39 -19.87 1.07
C GLU A 172 16.38 -19.38 2.10
N ASN A 173 16.68 -18.38 2.92
CA ASN A 173 15.78 -18.00 4.02
C ASN A 173 15.31 -16.54 3.95
N ASN A 174 15.93 -15.71 3.13
CA ASN A 174 15.72 -14.27 3.17
C ASN A 174 15.76 -13.63 1.78
N LEU A 175 14.91 -12.62 1.63
CA LEU A 175 15.00 -11.59 0.60
C LEU A 175 15.75 -10.40 1.19
N THR A 176 16.82 -9.97 0.52
CA THR A 176 17.63 -8.81 0.90
C THR A 176 17.57 -7.75 -0.19
N ILE A 177 17.11 -6.55 0.14
CA ILE A 177 17.10 -5.38 -0.76
C ILE A 177 18.17 -4.41 -0.27
N ASN A 178 19.23 -4.24 -1.04
CA ASN A 178 20.30 -3.30 -0.76
C ASN A 178 20.00 -1.94 -1.40
N GLY A 179 20.30 -0.85 -0.72
CA GLY A 179 19.89 0.49 -1.15
C GLY A 179 20.40 1.61 -0.26
N THR A 180 19.71 2.75 -0.30
CA THR A 180 19.96 3.88 0.62
C THR A 180 18.63 4.48 1.09
N ASN A 181 18.69 5.21 2.21
CA ASN A 181 17.57 5.96 2.79
C ASN A 181 16.36 5.08 3.17
N PHE A 182 16.60 3.85 3.62
CA PHE A 182 15.53 2.98 4.17
C PHE A 182 15.21 3.27 5.65
N ASN A 183 15.79 4.31 6.26
CA ASN A 183 15.60 4.67 7.68
C ASN A 183 14.20 5.20 8.03
N TYR A 184 13.27 5.19 7.08
CA TYR A 184 11.90 5.64 7.32
C TYR A 184 11.06 4.47 7.82
N PRO A 185 10.06 4.72 8.69
CA PRO A 185 9.16 3.67 9.16
C PRO A 185 8.43 3.07 7.95
N LEU A 186 8.86 1.88 7.55
CA LEU A 186 8.14 1.07 6.57
C LEU A 186 7.14 0.19 7.33
N SER A 187 5.91 0.08 6.83
CA SER A 187 4.89 -0.84 7.35
C SER A 187 5.15 -2.28 6.93
N VAL A 188 6.41 -2.72 6.93
CA VAL A 188 6.83 -4.06 6.48
C VAL A 188 7.37 -4.83 7.68
N VAL A 189 7.00 -6.11 7.78
CA VAL A 189 7.61 -7.06 8.73
C VAL A 189 9.01 -7.42 8.21
N ALA A 190 9.96 -6.50 8.38
CA ALA A 190 11.32 -6.63 7.89
C ALA A 190 12.32 -6.08 8.91
N THR A 191 13.53 -6.62 8.88
CA THR A 191 14.67 -5.98 9.54
C THR A 191 15.17 -4.88 8.61
N ILE A 192 15.13 -3.63 9.07
CA ILE A 192 15.47 -2.46 8.24
C ILE A 192 16.66 -1.74 8.87
N ASN A 193 17.65 -1.42 8.04
CA ASN A 193 18.68 -0.43 8.35
C ASN A 193 18.82 0.56 7.20
N SER A 194 19.69 1.57 7.33
CA SER A 194 19.82 2.66 6.35
C SER A 194 20.15 2.22 4.92
N THR A 195 20.73 1.03 4.76
CA THR A 195 21.26 0.51 3.50
C THR A 195 20.66 -0.81 3.06
N MET A 196 19.83 -1.45 3.90
CA MET A 196 19.38 -2.82 3.69
C MET A 196 18.00 -3.05 4.31
N ILE A 197 17.13 -3.72 3.54
CA ILE A 197 15.88 -4.32 4.03
C ILE A 197 16.05 -5.83 3.92
N THR A 198 15.77 -6.56 5.00
CA THR A 198 15.78 -8.02 5.01
C THR A 198 14.43 -8.55 5.45
N CYS A 199 13.81 -9.35 4.60
CA CYS A 199 12.55 -10.04 4.88
C CYS A 199 12.80 -11.55 4.93
N THR A 200 12.19 -12.24 5.89
CA THR A 200 12.18 -13.70 5.88
C THR A 200 11.35 -14.19 4.70
N ASN A 201 11.91 -15.10 3.92
CA ASN A 201 11.24 -15.70 2.78
C ASN A 201 10.20 -16.71 3.30
N PRO A 202 8.88 -16.46 3.15
CA PRO A 202 7.86 -17.34 3.71
C PRO A 202 7.74 -18.69 2.97
N PHE A 203 8.46 -18.88 1.85
CA PHE A 203 8.23 -20.01 0.94
C PHE A 203 8.76 -21.38 1.40
N TRP A 204 9.49 -21.47 2.51
CA TRP A 204 10.19 -22.70 2.87
C TRP A 204 9.50 -23.56 3.93
N GLU A 205 8.39 -23.09 4.52
CA GLU A 205 7.63 -23.90 5.49
C GLU A 205 6.58 -24.83 4.85
N HIS A 206 6.39 -24.78 3.54
CA HIS A 206 5.53 -25.73 2.82
C HIS A 206 6.35 -26.73 1.99
N HIS A 207 7.21 -27.50 2.67
CA HIS A 207 7.55 -28.83 2.18
C HIS A 207 6.28 -29.69 2.18
N MET A 208 5.59 -29.72 1.03
CA MET A 208 4.59 -30.73 0.74
C MET A 208 5.29 -32.10 0.78
N VAL A 209 5.09 -32.82 1.89
CA VAL A 209 5.28 -34.26 1.94
C VAL A 209 4.23 -34.87 1.02
N LEU A 210 4.61 -35.16 -0.23
CA LEU A 210 3.85 -36.03 -1.11
C LEU A 210 4.08 -37.46 -0.62
N ASN A 211 3.07 -38.04 0.02
CA ASN A 211 2.93 -39.49 0.19
C ASN A 211 2.14 -40.07 -0.98
#